data_AF-A0A937U1Q8-F1
#
_entry.id   AF-A0A937U1Q8-F1
#
_cell.length_a   1.000
_cell.length_b   1.000
_cell.length_c   1.000
_cell.angle_alpha   90.00
_cell.angle_beta   90.00
_cell.angle_gamma   90.00
#
_symmetry.space_group_name_H-M   'P 1'
#
loop_
_entity.id
_entity.type
_entity.pdbx_description
1 polymer ?
#
loop_
_entity_poly.entity_id
_entity_poly.type
_entity_poly.pdbx_seq_one_letter_code
_entity_poly.pdbx_strand_id
1 'polypeptide(L)'
;MKRCSWVTDDPIYIKYHDKEWGGPLHDDTKLFEMLILEGTQAGLSWLTILKRRETYRVAYDGFDPVKIATWNSKKISRLLKDPGIIRNKLKVEAAIVNGVAVFVTQ
;
A
#
# COMPACT_ATOMS: atom_id res chain seq x y z
N MET A 1 9.60 -5.69 27.24
CA MET A 1 8.79 -4.59 26.67
C MET A 1 7.40 -5.12 26.39
N LYS A 2 6.33 -4.45 26.82
CA LYS A 2 4.95 -4.85 26.54
C LYS A 2 4.47 -4.11 25.28
N ARG A 3 3.99 -4.82 24.25
CA ARG A 3 3.46 -4.26 23.01
C ARG A 3 1.93 -4.26 23.00
N CYS A 4 1.32 -3.57 22.04
CA CYS A 4 -0.13 -3.64 21.82
C CYS A 4 -0.59 -5.09 21.56
N SER A 5 -1.84 -5.39 21.95
CA SER A 5 -2.39 -6.76 21.94
C SER A 5 -2.55 -7.38 20.56
N TRP A 6 -2.55 -6.57 19.50
CA TRP A 6 -2.69 -7.03 18.11
C TRP A 6 -1.36 -7.38 17.44
N VAL A 7 -0.22 -7.10 18.09
CA VAL A 7 1.11 -7.43 17.56
C VAL A 7 1.36 -8.93 17.74
N THR A 8 1.71 -9.62 16.65
CA THR A 8 2.10 -11.04 16.68
C THR A 8 3.61 -11.19 16.87
N ASP A 9 4.08 -12.43 17.01
CA ASP A 9 5.52 -12.74 17.12
C ASP A 9 6.29 -12.65 15.78
N ASP A 10 5.61 -12.28 14.69
CA ASP A 10 6.26 -12.13 13.38
C ASP A 10 7.21 -10.90 13.41
N PRO A 11 8.52 -11.07 13.13
CA PRO A 11 9.49 -9.98 13.20
C PRO A 11 9.15 -8.77 12.33
N ILE A 12 8.47 -8.98 11.20
CA ILE A 12 8.03 -7.88 10.32
C ILE A 12 6.98 -7.05 11.04
N TYR A 13 6.04 -7.70 11.72
CA TYR A 13 4.95 -7.01 12.41
C TYR A 13 5.46 -6.27 13.65
N ILE A 14 6.38 -6.89 14.39
CA ILE A 14 7.08 -6.27 15.52
C ILE A 14 7.83 -5.01 15.07
N LYS A 15 8.61 -5.11 14.00
CA LYS A 15 9.37 -3.95 13.47
C LYS A 15 8.43 -2.83 13.03
N TYR A 16 7.36 -3.15 12.33
CA TYR A 16 6.35 -2.18 11.90
C TYR A 16 5.71 -1.47 13.11
N HIS A 17 5.26 -2.22 14.12
CA HIS A 17 4.70 -1.64 15.34
C HIS A 17 5.71 -0.73 16.05
N ASP A 18 6.93 -1.20 16.26
CA ASP A 18 7.91 -0.49 17.08
C ASP A 18 8.53 0.74 16.41
N LYS A 19 8.49 0.81 15.07
CA LYS A 19 9.23 1.82 14.29
C LYS A 19 8.37 2.70 13.39
N GLU A 20 7.15 2.27 13.06
CA GLU A 20 6.33 2.95 12.07
C GLU A 20 4.92 3.26 12.57
N TRP A 21 4.26 2.31 13.24
CA TRP A 21 2.87 2.47 13.63
C TRP A 21 2.68 3.54 14.71
N GLY A 22 1.78 4.49 14.45
CA GLY A 22 1.46 5.58 15.36
C GLY A 22 2.53 6.71 15.44
N GLY A 23 3.63 6.57 14.70
CA GLY A 23 4.61 7.65 14.56
C GLY A 23 4.11 8.75 13.62
N PRO A 24 4.42 10.04 13.89
CA PRO A 24 4.08 11.12 12.97
C PRO A 24 4.82 10.95 11.64
N LEU A 25 4.11 11.16 10.54
CA LEU A 25 4.62 11.05 9.18
C LEU A 25 4.15 12.25 8.36
N HIS A 26 5.09 12.95 7.73
CA HIS A 26 4.84 14.18 6.98
C HIS A 26 5.28 14.11 5.51
N ASP A 27 5.71 12.93 5.06
CA ASP A 27 6.08 12.70 3.66
C ASP A 27 4.83 12.27 2.88
N ASP A 28 4.41 13.08 1.91
CA ASP A 28 3.17 12.88 1.16
C ASP A 28 3.17 11.57 0.37
N THR A 29 4.32 11.16 -0.17
CA THR A 29 4.43 9.90 -0.93
C THR A 29 4.23 8.71 0.00
N LYS A 30 4.82 8.74 1.20
CA LYS A 30 4.62 7.69 2.21
C LYS A 30 3.21 7.71 2.80
N LEU A 31 2.59 8.88 2.97
CA LEU A 31 1.19 8.99 3.39
C LEU A 31 0.26 8.36 2.34
N PHE A 32 0.50 8.65 1.06
CA PHE A 32 -0.23 8.03 -0.04
C PHE A 32 0.01 6.52 -0.12
N GLU A 33 1.25 6.05 0.04
CA GLU A 33 1.58 4.63 0.16
C GLU A 33 0.70 3.95 1.21
N MET A 34 0.65 4.51 2.42
CA MET A 34 -0.15 3.97 3.52
C MET A 34 -1.64 3.96 3.18
N LEU A 35 -2.18 5.05 2.64
CA LEU A 35 -3.59 5.14 2.22
C LEU A 35 -3.97 4.01 1.24
N ILE A 36 -3.12 3.77 0.23
CA ILE A 36 -3.37 2.69 -0.74
C ILE A 36 -3.28 1.33 -0.07
N LEU A 37 -2.24 1.09 0.74
CA LEU A 37 -2.03 -0.21 1.38
C LEU A 37 -3.17 -0.57 2.35
N GLU A 38 -3.68 0.39 3.13
CA GLU A 38 -4.85 0.19 4.00
C GLU A 38 -6.11 -0.19 3.19
N GLY A 39 -6.35 0.46 2.04
CA GLY A 39 -7.42 0.06 1.13
C GLY A 39 -7.24 -1.37 0.59
N THR A 40 -5.99 -1.80 0.33
CA THR A 40 -5.72 -3.17 -0.11
C THR A 40 -5.93 -4.21 0.98
N GLN A 41 -5.92 -3.82 2.26
CA GLN A 41 -6.10 -4.72 3.41
C GLN A 41 -7.53 -5.26 3.54
N ALA A 42 -8.55 -4.62 2.96
CA ALA A 42 -9.95 -5.05 3.09
C ALA A 42 -10.14 -6.56 2.82
N GLY A 43 -10.60 -7.30 3.84
CA GLY A 43 -10.80 -8.76 3.78
C GLY A 43 -9.53 -9.61 3.98
N LEU A 44 -8.41 -9.03 4.41
CA LEU A 44 -7.12 -9.68 4.63
C LEU A 44 -6.50 -9.23 5.96
N SER A 45 -5.46 -9.93 6.41
CA SER A 45 -4.65 -9.48 7.55
C SER A 45 -3.66 -8.40 7.12
N TRP A 46 -3.39 -7.42 7.99
CA TRP A 46 -2.36 -6.40 7.73
C TRP A 46 -0.97 -7.01 7.51
N LEU A 47 -0.65 -8.09 8.22
CA LEU A 47 0.60 -8.85 8.01
C LEU A 47 0.74 -9.36 6.56
N THR A 48 -0.36 -9.72 5.89
CA THR A 48 -0.35 -10.10 4.46
C THR A 48 0.12 -8.94 3.59
N ILE A 49 -0.31 -7.71 3.91
CA ILE A 49 0.06 -6.51 3.18
C ILE A 49 1.51 -6.13 3.47
N LEU A 50 1.92 -6.13 4.75
CA LEU A 50 3.30 -5.86 5.16
C LEU A 50 4.32 -6.80 4.48
N LYS A 51 4.01 -8.10 4.38
CA LYS A 51 4.88 -9.07 3.70
C LYS A 51 5.03 -8.82 2.19
N ARG A 52 4.11 -8.08 1.58
CA ARG A 52 4.11 -7.76 0.14
C ARG A 52 4.52 -6.31 -0.14
N ARG A 53 4.80 -5.52 0.90
CA ARG A 53 4.96 -4.06 0.81
C ARG A 53 6.06 -3.63 -0.18
N GLU A 54 7.21 -4.30 -0.16
CA GLU A 54 8.28 -3.99 -1.12
C GLU A 54 7.88 -4.31 -2.57
N THR A 55 7.18 -5.42 -2.78
CA THR A 55 6.66 -5.75 -4.12
C THR A 55 5.63 -4.74 -4.58
N TYR A 56 4.78 -4.27 -3.67
CA TYR A 56 3.85 -3.18 -3.93
C TYR A 56 4.60 -1.90 -4.33
N ARG A 57 5.65 -1.49 -3.62
CA ARG A 57 6.44 -0.30 -4.00
C ARG A 57 6.97 -0.38 -5.42
N VAL A 58 7.49 -1.52 -5.84
CA VAL A 58 7.97 -1.72 -7.21
C VAL A 58 6.81 -1.71 -8.21
N ALA A 59 5.75 -2.47 -7.95
CA ALA A 59 4.61 -2.59 -8.84
C ALA A 59 3.84 -1.27 -9.01
N TYR A 60 3.78 -0.47 -7.94
CA TYR A 60 3.03 0.78 -7.83
C TYR A 60 3.92 2.01 -8.10
N ASP A 61 5.01 1.84 -8.84
CA ASP A 61 5.87 2.93 -9.32
C ASP A 61 6.37 3.85 -8.17
N GLY A 62 6.69 3.26 -7.02
CA GLY A 62 7.14 3.96 -5.82
C GLY A 62 6.03 4.71 -5.07
N PHE A 63 4.76 4.38 -5.36
CA PHE A 63 3.59 5.12 -4.87
C PHE A 63 3.59 6.59 -5.30
N ASP A 64 4.14 6.89 -6.48
CA ASP A 64 4.02 8.20 -7.10
C ASP A 64 2.56 8.44 -7.57
N PRO A 65 1.81 9.38 -6.96
CA PRO A 65 0.40 9.59 -7.27
C PRO A 65 0.21 10.06 -8.72
N VAL A 66 1.17 10.81 -9.28
CA VAL A 66 1.11 11.30 -10.66
C VAL A 66 1.20 10.13 -11.63
N LYS A 67 2.15 9.21 -11.41
CA LYS A 67 2.27 8.02 -12.26
C LYS A 67 1.04 7.13 -12.15
N ILE A 68 0.57 6.88 -10.93
CA ILE A 68 -0.59 6.01 -10.68
C ILE A 68 -1.87 6.58 -11.31
N ALA A 69 -2.09 7.89 -11.25
CA ALA A 69 -3.24 8.55 -11.86
C ALA A 69 -3.32 8.33 -13.39
N THR A 70 -2.18 8.13 -14.04
CA THR A 70 -2.09 7.96 -15.51
C THR A 70 -2.16 6.50 -15.98
N TRP A 71 -2.34 5.54 -15.07
CA TRP A 71 -2.36 4.13 -15.44
C TRP A 71 -3.51 3.78 -16.37
N ASN A 72 -3.17 3.03 -17.42
CA ASN A 72 -4.13 2.53 -18.40
C ASN A 72 -4.41 1.03 -18.24
N SER A 73 -5.33 0.52 -19.06
CA SER A 73 -5.75 -0.89 -19.07
C SER A 73 -4.59 -1.88 -19.22
N LYS A 74 -3.51 -1.52 -19.92
CA LYS A 74 -2.32 -2.36 -20.08
C LYS A 74 -1.54 -2.49 -18.77
N LYS A 75 -1.36 -1.39 -18.03
CA LYS A 75 -0.74 -1.42 -16.68
C LYS A 75 -1.60 -2.24 -15.72
N ILE A 76 -2.92 -2.01 -15.67
CA ILE A 76 -3.84 -2.76 -14.82
C ILE A 76 -3.75 -4.27 -15.13
N SER A 77 -3.81 -4.64 -16.41
CA SER A 77 -3.73 -6.03 -16.86
C SER A 77 -2.39 -6.70 -16.48
N ARG A 78 -1.29 -5.93 -16.46
CA ARG A 78 0.02 -6.42 -15.98
C ARG A 78 0.01 -6.65 -14.47
N LEU A 79 -0.52 -5.70 -13.70
CA LEU A 79 -0.62 -5.79 -12.24
C LEU A 79 -1.47 -6.99 -11.80
N LEU A 80 -2.58 -7.26 -12.50
CA LEU A 80 -3.44 -8.41 -12.20
C LEU A 80 -2.78 -9.77 -12.47
N LYS A 81 -1.63 -9.81 -13.15
CA LYS A 81 -0.82 -11.02 -13.34
C LYS A 81 0.32 -11.13 -12.34
N ASP A 82 0.63 -10.09 -11.58
CA ASP A 82 1.72 -10.07 -10.63
C ASP A 82 1.33 -10.86 -9.35
N PRO A 83 1.98 -11.99 -9.05
CA PRO A 83 1.67 -12.79 -7.86
C PRO A 83 2.10 -12.10 -6.56
N GLY A 84 2.96 -11.08 -6.64
CA GLY A 84 3.47 -10.32 -5.52
C GLY A 84 2.45 -9.40 -4.88
N ILE A 85 1.41 -8.98 -5.62
CA ILE A 85 0.33 -8.14 -5.09
C ILE A 85 -0.98 -8.91 -4.88
N ILE A 86 -1.96 -8.28 -4.25
CA ILE A 86 -3.32 -8.78 -4.20
C ILE A 86 -3.99 -8.51 -5.57
N ARG A 87 -4.18 -9.57 -6.35
CA ARG A 87 -4.74 -9.55 -7.71
C ARG A 87 -6.26 -9.33 -7.73
N ASN A 88 -6.69 -8.17 -7.26
CA ASN A 88 -8.08 -7.74 -7.27
C ASN A 88 -8.23 -6.48 -8.11
N LYS A 89 -9.09 -6.54 -9.14
CA LYS A 89 -9.29 -5.45 -10.10
C LYS A 89 -9.75 -4.15 -9.44
N LEU A 90 -10.74 -4.22 -8.54
CA LEU A 90 -11.29 -3.04 -7.87
C LEU A 90 -10.26 -2.38 -6.94
N LYS A 91 -9.41 -3.16 -6.26
CA LYS A 91 -8.31 -2.62 -5.44
C LYS A 91 -7.24 -1.91 -6.27
N VAL A 92 -6.94 -2.42 -7.46
CA VAL A 92 -6.01 -1.76 -8.39
C VAL A 92 -6.61 -0.47 -8.94
N GLU A 93 -7.88 -0.49 -9.35
CA GLU A 93 -8.58 0.68 -9.88
C GLU A 93 -8.77 1.76 -8.81
N ALA A 94 -9.03 1.38 -7.56
CA ALA A 94 -9.11 2.31 -6.43
C ALA A 94 -7.82 3.11 -6.23
N ALA A 95 -6.65 2.52 -6.50
CA ALA A 95 -5.38 3.24 -6.42
C ALA A 95 -5.28 4.37 -7.46
N ILE A 96 -5.83 4.15 -8.66
CA ILE A 96 -5.89 5.18 -9.72
C ILE A 96 -6.80 6.32 -9.29
N VAL A 97 -8.00 6.00 -8.77
CA VAL A 97 -8.96 7.01 -8.26
C VAL A 97 -8.33 7.86 -7.16
N ASN A 98 -7.67 7.22 -6.19
CA ASN A 98 -6.95 7.93 -5.12
C ASN A 98 -5.78 8.75 -5.67
N GLY A 99 -5.03 8.23 -6.65
CA GLY A 99 -3.95 8.95 -7.32
C GLY A 99 -4.43 10.22 -8.00
N VAL A 100 -5.57 10.16 -8.72
CA VAL A 100 -6.21 11.33 -9.33
C VAL A 100 -6.62 12.34 -8.25
N ALA A 101 -7.25 11.88 -7.16
CA ALA A 101 -7.70 12.76 -6.08
C ALA A 101 -6.54 13.51 -5.40
N VAL A 102 -5.39 12.86 -5.20
CA VAL A 102 -4.18 13.51 -4.65
C VAL A 102 -3.50 14.40 -5.68
N PHE A 103 -3.45 13.99 -6.95
CA PHE A 103 -2.84 14.75 -8.04
C PHE A 103 -3.50 16.13 -8.21
N VAL A 104 -4.83 16.22 -8.16
CA VAL A 104 -5.54 17.49 -8.36
C VAL A 104 -5.46 18.46 -7.16
N THR A 105 -4.86 18.02 -6.04
CA THR A 105 -4.66 18.84 -4.84
C THR A 105 -3.25 19.41 -4.70
N GLN A 106 -2.37 19.14 -5.68
CA GLN A 106 -1.01 19.68 -5.73
C GLN A 106 -0.93 21.03 -6.46
#